data_AF-A0A077PR38-F1
#
_entry.id   AF-A0A077PR38-F1
#
_cell.length_a   1.000
_cell.length_b   1.000
_cell.length_c   1.000
_cell.angle_alpha   90.00
_cell.angle_beta   90.00
_cell.angle_gamma   90.00
#
_symmetry.space_group_name_H-M   'P 1'
#
loop_
_entity.id
_entity.type
_entity.pdbx_description
1 polymer ?
#
loop_
_entity_poly.entity_id
_entity_poly.type
_entity_poly.pdbx_seq_one_letter_code
_entity_poly.pdbx_strand_id
1 'polypeptide(L)' 'MARMADTLGEEFGLAGSETFESGWIIDSIDGTRAFIYGVPLFNTLIAYIENGEPVVGVIGFPAISTIVYVAQG' A
#
# COMPACT_ATOMS: atom_id res chain seq x y z
N MET A 1 14.98 12.68 -16.27
CA MET A 1 14.84 11.32 -15.74
C MET A 1 13.74 11.36 -14.71
N ALA A 2 12.65 10.63 -14.89
CA ALA A 2 11.65 10.48 -13.83
C ALA A 2 12.33 9.69 -12.70
N ARG A 3 12.51 10.31 -11.53
CA ARG A 3 12.96 9.59 -10.34
C ARG A 3 11.84 8.62 -10.00
N MET A 4 12.12 7.32 -9.93
CA MET A 4 11.14 6.38 -9.38
C MET A 4 10.83 6.83 -7.96
N ALA A 5 9.55 6.95 -7.62
CA ALA A 5 9.14 7.26 -6.25
C ALA A 5 9.64 6.17 -5.29
N ASP A 6 10.01 6.56 -4.08
CA ASP A 6 10.40 5.59 -3.05
C ASP A 6 9.22 4.64 -2.76
N THR A 7 9.53 3.39 -2.38
CA THR A 7 8.51 2.40 -2.03
C THR A 7 8.87 1.74 -0.71
N LEU A 8 8.00 1.83 0.27
CA LEU A 8 8.11 1.17 1.56
C LEU A 8 7.13 0.00 1.61
N GLY A 9 7.65 -1.22 1.50
CA GLY A 9 6.85 -2.44 1.57
C GLY A 9 6.92 -3.10 2.95
N GLU A 10 5.82 -3.70 3.41
CA GLU A 10 5.78 -4.50 4.64
C GLU A 10 6.88 -5.59 4.66
N GLU A 11 6.99 -6.37 3.58
CA GLU A 11 7.89 -7.53 3.49
C GLU A 11 9.35 -7.19 3.10
N PHE A 12 9.56 -6.07 2.40
CA PHE A 12 10.86 -5.75 1.76
C PHE A 12 11.51 -4.46 2.29
N GLY A 13 10.84 -3.71 3.16
CA GLY A 13 11.34 -2.43 3.66
C GLY A 13 11.39 -1.34 2.57
N LEU A 14 12.29 -0.38 2.73
CA LEU A 14 12.43 0.78 1.84
C LEU A 14 13.26 0.43 0.60
N ALA A 15 12.67 0.65 -0.57
CA ALA A 15 13.34 0.65 -1.87
C ALA A 15 13.37 2.07 -2.45
N GLY A 16 14.55 2.52 -2.86
CA GLY A 16 14.76 3.88 -3.38
C GLY A 16 15.83 4.62 -2.56
N SER A 17 15.46 5.74 -1.97
CA SER A 17 16.32 6.58 -1.12
C SER A 17 16.72 5.90 0.21
N GLU A 18 17.71 6.47 0.92
CA GLU A 18 18.13 5.98 2.25
C GLU A 18 17.08 6.23 3.35
N THR A 19 16.27 7.27 3.18
CA THR A 19 15.19 7.66 4.10
C THR A 19 13.90 7.90 3.33
N PHE A 20 12.77 7.56 3.93
CA PHE A 20 11.45 7.76 3.32
C PHE A 20 10.89 9.14 3.70
N GLU A 21 10.64 9.98 2.69
CA GLU A 21 9.98 11.30 2.85
C GLU A 21 8.73 11.42 1.99
N SER A 22 8.77 10.89 0.76
CA SER A 22 7.65 10.83 -0.16
C SER A 22 7.73 9.57 -1.01
N GLY A 23 6.61 8.89 -1.22
CA GLY A 23 6.60 7.63 -1.95
C GLY A 23 5.39 6.76 -1.65
N TRP A 24 5.42 5.54 -2.15
CA TRP A 24 4.38 4.54 -1.93
C TRP A 24 4.64 3.75 -0.67
N ILE A 25 3.62 3.54 0.15
CA ILE A 25 3.60 2.53 1.21
C ILE A 25 2.69 1.40 0.75
N ILE A 26 3.18 0.15 0.83
CA ILE A 26 2.49 -1.03 0.32
C ILE A 26 2.50 -2.15 1.36
N ASP A 27 1.30 -2.61 1.72
CA ASP A 27 1.12 -3.94 2.30
C ASP A 27 0.51 -4.83 1.21
N SER A 28 1.29 -5.81 0.77
CA SER A 28 0.87 -6.68 -0.33
C SER A 28 -0.29 -7.59 0.08
N ILE A 29 -0.39 -7.93 1.36
CA ILE A 29 -1.37 -8.88 1.89
C ILE A 29 -1.71 -8.62 3.37
N ASP A 30 -2.61 -7.67 3.60
CA ASP A 30 -3.27 -7.56 4.90
C ASP A 30 -4.25 -8.72 5.09
N GLY A 31 -4.19 -9.32 6.28
CA GLY A 31 -4.94 -10.53 6.59
C GLY A 31 -4.32 -11.82 6.05
N THR A 32 -2.99 -11.99 6.12
CA THR A 32 -2.27 -13.22 5.69
C THR A 32 -2.93 -14.52 6.18
N ARG A 33 -3.42 -14.55 7.43
CA ARG A 33 -4.16 -15.71 7.96
C ARG A 33 -5.49 -15.93 7.25
N ALA A 34 -6.26 -14.87 7.02
CA ALA A 34 -7.52 -14.97 6.28
C ALA A 34 -7.27 -15.51 4.86
N PHE A 35 -6.22 -15.02 4.20
CA PHE A 35 -5.78 -15.54 2.91
C PHE A 35 -5.43 -17.03 2.96
N ILE A 36 -4.58 -17.45 3.91
CA ILE A 36 -4.17 -18.86 4.07
C ILE A 36 -5.38 -19.78 4.29
N TYR A 37 -6.39 -19.33 5.03
CA TYR A 37 -7.60 -20.10 5.31
C TYR A 37 -8.72 -19.93 4.26
N GLY A 38 -8.50 -19.19 3.18
CA GLY A 38 -9.50 -18.94 2.15
C GLY A 38 -10.70 -18.09 2.61
N VAL A 39 -10.55 -17.34 3.70
CA VAL A 39 -11.55 -16.38 4.16
C VAL A 39 -11.47 -15.14 3.25
N PRO A 40 -12.55 -14.72 2.58
CA PRO A 40 -12.52 -13.70 1.53
C PRO A 40 -12.45 -12.25 2.07
N LEU A 41 -11.71 -12.05 3.16
CA LEU A 41 -11.53 -10.76 3.84
C LEU A 41 -10.04 -10.36 3.96
N PHE A 42 -9.18 -10.89 3.08
CA PHE A 42 -7.82 -10.38 2.87
C PHE A 42 -7.83 -9.25 1.84
N ASN A 43 -6.82 -8.38 1.90
CA ASN A 43 -6.76 -7.21 1.02
C ASN A 43 -5.31 -6.78 0.71
N THR A 44 -5.16 -5.86 -0.22
CA THR A 44 -3.92 -5.14 -0.51
C THR A 44 -4.10 -3.69 -0.12
N LEU A 45 -3.14 -3.13 0.62
CA LEU A 45 -3.13 -1.73 1.05
C LEU A 45 -2.07 -0.96 0.25
N ILE A 46 -2.46 0.16 -0.33
CA ILE A 46 -1.55 1.06 -1.04
C ILE A 46 -1.84 2.49 -0.58
N ALA A 47 -0.80 3.21 -0.16
CA ALA A 47 -0.89 4.64 0.12
C ALA A 47 0.23 5.40 -0.58
N TYR A 48 -0.02 6.64 -0.98
CA TYR A 48 1.03 7.56 -1.40
C TYR A 48 1.18 8.65 -0.34
N ILE A 49 2.42 8.88 0.06
CA ILE A 49 2.84 9.88 1.03
C ILE A 49 3.57 10.99 0.27
N GLU A 50 3.20 12.23 0.54
CA GLU A 50 3.89 13.41 0.03
C GLU A 50 4.31 14.29 1.21
N ASN A 51 5.62 14.53 1.33
CA ASN A 51 6.24 15.29 2.43
C ASN A 51 5.79 14.82 3.83
N GLY A 52 5.74 13.50 4.02
CA GLY A 52 5.30 12.88 5.27
C GLY A 52 3.78 12.79 5.49
N GLU A 53 2.97 13.38 4.60
CA GLU A 53 1.50 13.38 4.72
C GLU A 53 0.84 12.39 3.75
N PRO A 54 -0.15 11.59 4.18
CA PRO A 54 -0.88 10.69 3.29
C PRO A 54 -1.85 11.44 2.39
N VAL A 55 -1.63 11.38 1.07
CA VAL A 55 -2.47 12.08 0.08
C VAL A 55 -3.45 11.17 -0.65
N VAL A 56 -3.15 9.88 -0.77
CA VAL A 56 -4.11 8.87 -1.27
C VAL A 56 -3.92 7.56 -0.53
N GLY A 57 -5.02 6.87 -0.26
CA GLY A 57 -5.07 5.53 0.29
C GLY A 57 -6.06 4.67 -0.47
N VAL A 58 -5.69 3.42 -0.74
CA VAL A 58 -6.48 2.42 -1.45
C VAL A 58 -6.44 1.11 -0.69
N ILE A 59 -7.61 0.49 -0.55
CA ILE A 59 -7.79 -0.86 -0.02
C ILE A 59 -8.46 -1.69 -1.12
N GLY A 60 -7.74 -2.70 -1.62
CA GLY A 60 -8.26 -3.63 -2.62
C GLY A 60 -8.64 -4.96 -1.99
N PHE A 61 -9.92 -5.33 -2.02
CA PHE A 61 -10.42 -6.65 -1.63
C PHE A 61 -10.67 -7.51 -2.88
N PRO A 62 -9.67 -8.28 -3.36
CA PRO A 62 -9.78 -8.99 -4.63
C PRO A 62 -10.84 -10.11 -4.58
N ALA A 63 -10.98 -10.80 -3.45
CA ALA A 63 -11.91 -11.93 -3.31
C ALA A 63 -13.39 -11.54 -3.46
N ILE A 64 -13.72 -10.26 -3.20
CA ILE A 64 -15.08 -9.72 -3.30
C ILE A 64 -15.19 -8.58 -4.32
N SER A 65 -14.18 -8.43 -5.20
CA SER A 65 -14.15 -7.41 -6.27
C SER A 65 -14.47 -5.99 -5.79
N THR A 66 -13.97 -5.63 -4.60
CA THR A 66 -14.26 -4.34 -3.97
C THR A 66 -12.98 -3.52 -3.84
N ILE A 67 -13.08 -2.23 -4.15
CA ILE A 67 -12.04 -1.23 -3.91
C ILE A 67 -12.64 -0.12 -3.07
N VAL A 68 -11.96 0.23 -1.98
CA VAL A 68 -12.25 1.42 -1.18
C VAL A 68 -11.06 2.35 -1.31
N TYR A 69 -11.28 3.64 -1.52
CA TYR A 69 -10.21 4.60 -1.62
C TYR A 69 -10.61 5.95 -1.03
N VAL A 70 -9.59 6.71 -0.63
CA VAL A 70 -9.71 8.11 -0.24
C VAL A 70 -8.53 8.86 -0.83
N ALA A 71 -8.77 10.08 -1.31
CA ALA A 71 -7.74 10.99 -1.76
C ALA A 71 -7.98 12.36 -1.13
N GLN A 72 -6.90 13.04 -0.76
CA GLN A 72 -6.94 14.44 -0.40
C GLN A 72 -7.34 15.26 -1.64
N GLY A 73 -8.20 16.27 -1.43
CA GLY A 73 -8.79 17.08 -2.50
C GLY A 73 -7.83 18.09 -3.13
#